data_AF-A0AAJ0H2N7-F1
#
_entry.id   AF-A0AAJ0H2N7-F1
#
_cell.length_a   1.000
_cell.length_b   1.000
_cell.length_c   1.000
_cell.angle_alpha   90.00
_cell.angle_beta   90.00
_cell.angle_gamma   90.00
#
_symmetry.space_group_name_H-M   'P 1'
#
loop_
_entity.id
_entity.type
_entity.pdbx_description
1 polymer ?
#
loop_
_entity_poly.entity_id
_entity_poly.type
_entity_poly.pdbx_seq_one_letter_code
_entity_poly.pdbx_strand_id
1 'polypeptide(L)'
;MVLKRREICELIDFTSWTAVQVWITDVIDVVYKEFVGDYLKRYYSQGLKAPQGGSALKQQFVGFAAEYERMVKRRVEEMENGVALPAVSLLPKAQRRNVKRHWNLVQHYEHFIIEAVAKDRFHARHEPMDAERNHISTKYWAADPAELFGRMYELTEALVYNYWKPTTEDWDSDDSDVPYTDVADLPGTDEYRGTDMH
;
A
#
# COMPACT_ATOMS: atom_id res chain seq x y z
N MET A 1 -0.47 -8.71 -16.73
CA MET A 1 -1.41 -7.67 -17.18
C MET A 1 -1.46 -6.67 -16.05
N VAL A 2 -1.09 -5.41 -16.28
CA VAL A 2 -1.17 -4.40 -15.23
C VAL A 2 -2.54 -3.74 -15.34
N LEU A 3 -3.29 -3.74 -14.25
CA LEU A 3 -4.60 -3.12 -14.20
C LEU A 3 -4.49 -1.59 -14.13
N LYS A 4 -5.39 -0.91 -14.82
CA LYS A 4 -5.57 0.55 -14.74
C LYS A 4 -6.17 0.94 -13.38
N ARG A 5 -6.06 2.22 -13.00
CA ARG A 5 -6.56 2.72 -11.70
C ARG A 5 -8.02 2.37 -11.44
N ARG A 6 -8.90 2.55 -12.43
CA ARG A 6 -10.32 2.17 -12.33
C ARG A 6 -10.49 0.67 -12.07
N GLU A 7 -9.80 -0.18 -12.83
CA GLU A 7 -9.85 -1.62 -12.67
C GLU A 7 -9.31 -2.06 -11.30
N ILE A 8 -8.31 -1.35 -10.77
CA ILE A 8 -7.82 -1.56 -9.40
C ILE A 8 -8.87 -1.15 -8.38
N CYS A 9 -9.50 0.01 -8.52
CA CYS A 9 -10.54 0.47 -7.59
C CYS A 9 -11.72 -0.51 -7.55
N GLU A 10 -12.17 -0.98 -8.72
CA GLU A 10 -13.18 -2.04 -8.84
C GLU A 10 -12.68 -3.35 -8.21
N LEU A 11 -11.41 -3.73 -8.43
CA LEU A 11 -10.81 -4.94 -7.86
C LEU A 11 -10.65 -4.87 -6.34
N ILE A 12 -10.42 -3.72 -5.72
CA ILE A 12 -10.27 -3.63 -4.25
C ILE A 12 -11.51 -3.07 -3.57
N ASP A 13 -12.58 -2.83 -4.33
CA ASP A 13 -13.85 -2.28 -3.84
C ASP A 13 -13.66 -0.92 -3.14
N PHE A 14 -12.83 -0.07 -3.73
CA PHE A 14 -12.64 1.33 -3.37
C PHE A 14 -13.40 2.21 -4.37
N THR A 15 -14.05 3.27 -3.87
CA THR A 15 -14.91 4.12 -4.71
C THR A 15 -14.14 4.94 -5.75
N SER A 16 -12.84 5.17 -5.51
CA SER A 16 -11.99 5.99 -6.37
C SER A 16 -10.51 5.76 -6.03
N TRP A 17 -9.64 6.22 -6.93
CA TRP A 17 -8.20 6.24 -6.67
C TRP A 17 -7.84 7.15 -5.48
N THR A 18 -8.56 8.25 -5.30
CA THR A 18 -8.40 9.15 -4.15
C THR A 18 -8.62 8.39 -2.83
N ALA A 19 -9.62 7.50 -2.77
CA ALA A 19 -9.81 6.66 -1.57
C ALA A 19 -8.60 5.73 -1.34
N VAL A 20 -7.98 5.20 -2.40
CA VAL A 20 -6.75 4.39 -2.28
C VAL A 20 -5.59 5.23 -1.76
N GLN A 21 -5.47 6.47 -2.22
CA GLN A 21 -4.45 7.40 -1.77
C GLN A 21 -4.64 7.80 -0.31
N VAL A 22 -5.88 8.09 0.12
CA VAL A 22 -6.23 8.35 1.51
C VAL A 22 -5.88 7.15 2.40
N TRP A 23 -6.24 5.94 1.97
CA TRP A 23 -5.81 4.73 2.68
C TRP A 23 -4.28 4.61 2.75
N ILE A 24 -3.57 4.92 1.67
CA ILE A 24 -2.11 4.94 1.68
C ILE A 24 -1.57 5.95 2.69
N THR A 25 -2.05 7.20 2.67
CA THR A 25 -1.53 8.28 3.52
C THR A 25 -1.88 8.10 4.99
N ASP A 26 -3.09 7.62 5.27
CA ASP A 26 -3.63 7.65 6.63
C ASP A 26 -3.32 6.33 7.36
N VAL A 27 -3.28 5.22 6.61
CA VAL A 27 -3.12 3.88 7.21
C VAL A 27 -1.71 3.32 7.03
N ILE A 28 -1.14 3.40 5.82
CA ILE A 28 0.08 2.65 5.47
C ILE A 28 1.28 3.50 5.05
N ASP A 29 1.27 4.81 5.31
CA ASP A 29 2.22 5.79 4.75
C ASP A 29 3.68 5.39 4.92
N VAL A 30 4.09 5.00 6.12
CA VAL A 30 5.49 4.59 6.39
C VAL A 30 5.91 3.38 5.54
N VAL A 31 5.01 2.42 5.35
CA VAL A 31 5.31 1.17 4.61
C VAL A 31 5.32 1.47 3.10
N TYR A 32 4.41 2.33 2.66
CA TYR A 32 4.38 2.82 1.29
C TYR A 32 5.63 3.62 0.94
N LYS A 33 6.07 4.54 1.82
CA LYS A 33 7.32 5.30 1.66
C LYS A 33 8.55 4.41 1.60
N GLU A 34 8.59 3.35 2.39
CA GLU A 34 9.66 2.35 2.30
C GLU A 34 9.65 1.63 0.94
N PHE A 35 8.46 1.18 0.50
CA PHE A 35 8.32 0.49 -0.78
C PHE A 35 8.69 1.39 -1.98
N VAL A 36 8.17 2.61 -2.04
CA VAL A 36 8.43 3.53 -3.15
C VAL A 36 9.81 4.18 -3.03
N GLY A 37 10.14 4.70 -1.86
CA GLY A 37 11.34 5.51 -1.61
C GLY A 37 12.63 4.72 -1.46
N ASP A 38 12.61 3.56 -0.78
CA ASP A 38 13.83 2.78 -0.54
C ASP A 38 14.08 1.72 -1.62
N TYR A 39 13.01 1.14 -2.16
CA TYR A 39 13.08 0.08 -3.16
C TYR A 39 12.96 0.62 -4.59
N LEU A 40 11.81 1.19 -4.98
CA LEU A 40 11.56 1.57 -6.37
C LEU A 40 12.41 2.76 -6.83
N LYS A 41 12.66 3.74 -5.97
CA LYS A 41 13.47 4.93 -6.28
C LYS A 41 14.88 4.60 -6.77
N ARG A 42 15.45 3.46 -6.35
CA ARG A 42 16.79 3.05 -6.79
C ARG A 42 16.82 2.73 -8.28
N TYR A 43 15.82 2.04 -8.79
CA TYR A 43 15.70 1.74 -10.22
C TYR A 43 15.60 3.04 -11.03
N TYR A 44 14.80 4.00 -10.56
CA TYR A 44 14.72 5.33 -11.17
C TYR A 44 16.07 6.05 -11.19
N SER A 45 16.78 6.10 -10.05
CA SER A 45 18.09 6.78 -9.97
C SER A 45 19.17 6.16 -10.89
N GLN A 46 18.93 4.95 -11.38
CA GLN A 46 19.80 4.22 -12.30
C GLN A 46 19.28 4.21 -13.75
N GLY A 47 18.16 4.87 -14.04
CA GLY A 47 17.52 4.85 -15.36
C GLY A 47 16.92 3.49 -15.74
N LEU A 48 16.65 2.63 -14.77
CA LEU A 48 16.12 1.29 -14.97
C LEU A 48 14.60 1.24 -14.80
N LYS A 49 13.97 0.32 -15.52
CA LYS A 49 12.57 -0.05 -15.26
C LYS A 49 12.45 -0.74 -13.91
N ALA A 50 11.40 -0.41 -13.17
CA ALA A 50 11.07 -1.13 -11.95
C ALA A 50 10.83 -2.62 -12.25
N PRO A 51 11.28 -3.52 -11.37
CA PRO A 51 11.04 -4.95 -11.52
C PRO A 51 9.54 -5.23 -11.38
N GLN A 52 8.99 -5.89 -12.38
CA GLN A 52 7.59 -6.33 -12.39
C GLN A 52 7.52 -7.77 -11.91
N GLY A 53 6.46 -8.10 -11.19
CA GLY A 53 6.11 -9.46 -10.89
C GLY A 53 5.51 -10.17 -12.10
N GLY A 54 4.76 -11.23 -11.82
CA GLY A 54 4.08 -12.01 -12.84
C GLY A 54 3.09 -12.98 -12.23
N SER A 55 2.38 -13.70 -13.10
CA SER A 55 1.37 -14.68 -12.70
C SER A 55 1.92 -15.74 -11.75
N ALA A 56 3.18 -16.17 -11.92
CA ALA A 56 3.84 -17.12 -11.03
C ALA A 56 4.00 -16.56 -9.60
N LEU A 57 4.34 -15.28 -9.47
CA LEU A 57 4.46 -14.64 -8.16
C LEU A 57 3.09 -14.46 -7.50
N LYS A 58 2.07 -14.06 -8.26
CA LYS A 58 0.68 -14.06 -7.77
C LYS A 58 0.25 -15.44 -7.26
N GLN A 59 0.53 -16.49 -8.04
CA GLN A 59 0.22 -17.87 -7.65
C GLN A 59 0.94 -18.29 -6.37
N GLN A 60 2.16 -17.80 -6.12
CA GLN A 60 2.85 -18.02 -4.85
C GLN A 60 2.10 -17.35 -3.69
N PHE A 61 1.72 -16.06 -3.82
CA PHE A 61 0.96 -15.36 -2.77
C PHE A 61 -0.38 -16.03 -2.46
N VAL A 62 -1.09 -16.48 -3.49
CA VAL A 62 -2.36 -17.21 -3.35
C VAL A 62 -2.13 -18.61 -2.76
N GLY A 63 -1.11 -19.34 -3.22
CA GLY A 63 -0.80 -20.70 -2.77
C GLY A 63 -0.34 -20.79 -1.31
N PHE A 64 0.32 -19.74 -0.80
CA PHE A 64 0.77 -19.63 0.59
C PHE A 64 -0.09 -18.66 1.43
N ALA A 65 -1.30 -18.32 0.98
CA ALA A 65 -2.17 -17.33 1.62
C ALA A 65 -2.42 -17.60 3.12
N ALA A 66 -2.58 -18.86 3.52
CA ALA A 66 -2.77 -19.23 4.93
C ALA A 66 -1.54 -18.93 5.81
N GLU A 67 -0.33 -19.02 5.24
CA GLU A 67 0.90 -18.65 5.94
C GLU A 67 1.01 -17.13 6.08
N TYR A 68 0.75 -16.40 5.00
CA TYR A 68 0.74 -14.95 5.03
C TYR A 68 -0.32 -14.40 6.00
N GLU A 69 -1.50 -15.01 6.06
CA GLU A 69 -2.55 -14.65 7.03
C GLU A 69 -2.09 -14.85 8.47
N ARG A 70 -1.35 -15.93 8.77
CA ARG A 70 -0.76 -16.13 10.11
C ARG A 70 0.26 -15.05 10.44
N MET A 71 1.08 -14.64 9.47
CA MET A 71 2.05 -13.55 9.64
C MET A 71 1.36 -12.22 9.90
N VAL A 72 0.28 -11.91 9.16
CA VAL A 72 -0.55 -10.71 9.39
C VAL A 72 -1.15 -10.72 10.80
N LYS A 73 -1.79 -11.81 11.23
CA LYS A 73 -2.39 -11.91 12.57
C LYS A 73 -1.36 -11.67 13.67
N ARG A 74 -0.21 -12.36 13.58
CA ARG A 74 0.90 -12.15 14.50
C ARG A 74 1.37 -10.69 14.49
N ARG A 75 1.45 -10.07 13.32
CA ARG A 75 1.92 -8.69 13.20
C ARG A 75 0.93 -7.69 13.83
N VAL A 76 -0.38 -7.94 13.70
CA VAL A 76 -1.41 -7.17 14.41
C VAL A 76 -1.25 -7.31 15.92
N GLU A 77 -1.07 -8.53 16.44
CA GLU A 77 -0.82 -8.77 17.88
C GLU A 77 0.45 -8.03 18.36
N GLU A 78 1.51 -8.01 17.55
CA GLU A 78 2.73 -7.25 17.85
C GLU A 78 2.45 -5.74 17.94
N MET A 79 1.66 -5.18 17.03
CA MET A 79 1.24 -3.76 17.07
C MET A 79 0.40 -3.47 18.32
N GLU A 80 -0.55 -4.35 18.67
CA GLU A 80 -1.37 -4.27 19.89
C GLU A 80 -0.52 -4.30 21.17
N ASN A 81 0.60 -5.03 21.14
CA ASN A 81 1.58 -5.06 22.23
C ASN A 81 2.60 -3.90 22.19
N GLY A 82 2.42 -2.91 21.32
CA GLY A 82 3.30 -1.74 21.21
C GLY A 82 4.63 -1.99 20.47
N VAL A 83 4.76 -3.10 19.74
CA VAL A 83 5.95 -3.39 18.93
C VAL A 83 5.88 -2.60 17.61
N ALA A 84 6.57 -1.46 17.59
CA ALA A 84 6.61 -0.56 16.43
C ALA A 84 7.38 -1.12 15.21
N LEU A 85 8.16 -2.20 15.37
CA LEU A 85 9.04 -2.71 14.33
C LEU A 85 8.27 -3.50 13.26
N PRO A 86 8.50 -3.27 11.96
CA PRO A 86 7.88 -4.07 10.91
C PRO A 86 8.19 -5.57 11.04
N ALA A 87 7.29 -6.44 10.57
CA ALA A 87 7.29 -7.91 10.66
C ALA A 87 8.62 -8.57 10.26
N VAL A 88 9.44 -7.88 9.46
CA VAL A 88 10.78 -8.36 9.08
C VAL A 88 11.81 -8.29 10.23
N SER A 89 11.38 -7.80 11.40
CA SER A 89 12.05 -8.03 12.69
C SER A 89 12.15 -9.51 13.07
N LEU A 90 11.48 -10.43 12.36
CA LEU A 90 11.56 -11.87 12.59
C LEU A 90 12.78 -12.56 11.95
N LEU A 91 13.62 -11.85 11.18
CA LEU A 91 14.95 -12.36 10.86
C LEU A 91 15.88 -12.22 12.08
N PRO A 92 16.75 -13.22 12.37
CA PRO A 92 17.69 -13.17 13.49
C PRO A 92 18.47 -11.84 13.54
N LYS A 93 18.73 -11.29 14.75
CA LYS A 93 19.39 -9.98 14.95
C LYS A 93 20.69 -9.78 14.14
N ALA A 94 21.42 -10.85 13.83
CA ALA A 94 22.63 -10.84 13.00
C ALA A 94 22.40 -10.35 11.55
N GLN A 95 21.16 -10.36 11.06
CA GLN A 95 20.78 -9.93 9.72
C GLN A 95 20.19 -8.50 9.69
N ARG A 96 19.86 -7.89 10.83
CA ARG A 96 19.05 -6.65 10.86
C ARG A 96 19.80 -5.38 10.42
N ARG A 97 21.13 -5.36 10.36
CA ARG A 97 21.92 -4.14 10.06
C ARG A 97 22.30 -3.93 8.58
N ASN A 98 21.91 -4.82 7.65
CA ASN A 98 22.19 -4.63 6.20
C ASN A 98 21.22 -5.33 5.21
N VAL A 99 20.05 -5.78 5.65
CA VAL A 99 19.26 -6.78 4.89
C VAL A 99 18.28 -6.22 3.85
N LYS A 100 17.69 -5.03 4.03
CA LYS A 100 16.80 -4.43 3.02
C LYS A 100 17.47 -4.19 1.66
N ARG A 101 18.80 -4.00 1.60
CA ARG A 101 19.54 -3.81 0.33
C ARG A 101 19.61 -5.09 -0.53
N HIS A 102 19.41 -6.26 0.08
CA HIS A 102 19.55 -7.56 -0.57
C HIS A 102 18.22 -8.27 -0.78
N TRP A 103 17.10 -7.60 -0.45
CA TRP A 103 15.79 -8.19 -0.70
C TRP A 103 15.56 -8.34 -2.20
N ASN A 104 15.08 -9.51 -2.58
CA ASN A 104 14.58 -9.73 -3.92
C ASN A 104 13.14 -9.19 -4.04
N LEU A 105 12.59 -9.20 -5.27
CA LEU A 105 11.25 -8.70 -5.55
C LEU A 105 10.17 -9.31 -4.64
N VAL A 106 10.22 -10.63 -4.45
CA VAL A 106 9.26 -11.37 -3.62
C VAL A 106 9.26 -10.86 -2.18
N GLN A 107 10.45 -10.65 -1.61
CA GLN A 107 10.60 -10.17 -0.24
C GLN A 107 10.09 -8.73 -0.06
N HIS A 108 10.25 -7.86 -1.07
CA HIS A 108 9.68 -6.51 -1.04
C HIS A 108 8.15 -6.52 -1.11
N TYR A 109 7.57 -7.38 -1.96
CA TYR A 109 6.12 -7.52 -2.08
C TYR A 109 5.53 -8.10 -0.80
N GLU A 110 6.14 -9.16 -0.27
CA GLU A 110 5.72 -9.80 0.97
C GLU A 110 5.72 -8.80 2.13
N HIS A 111 6.81 -8.04 2.28
CA HIS A 111 6.91 -7.03 3.31
C HIS A 111 5.79 -5.99 3.21
N PHE A 112 5.61 -5.41 2.01
CA PHE A 112 4.59 -4.38 1.78
C PHE A 112 3.20 -4.92 2.07
N ILE A 113 2.84 -6.08 1.52
CA ILE A 113 1.50 -6.67 1.64
C ILE A 113 1.18 -7.01 3.10
N ILE A 114 2.09 -7.69 3.81
CA ILE A 114 1.86 -8.09 5.21
C ILE A 114 1.70 -6.87 6.10
N GLU A 115 2.61 -5.90 6.00
CA GLU A 115 2.53 -4.69 6.82
C GLU A 115 1.32 -3.85 6.50
N ALA A 116 0.97 -3.70 5.21
CA ALA A 116 -0.19 -2.91 4.80
C ALA A 116 -1.48 -3.50 5.36
N VAL A 117 -1.68 -4.82 5.21
CA VAL A 117 -2.87 -5.50 5.74
C VAL A 117 -2.89 -5.48 7.28
N ALA A 118 -1.73 -5.66 7.93
CA ALA A 118 -1.67 -5.64 9.39
C ALA A 118 -2.01 -4.24 9.95
N LYS A 119 -1.44 -3.18 9.37
CA LYS A 119 -1.77 -1.80 9.75
C LYS A 119 -3.22 -1.46 9.50
N ASP A 120 -3.76 -1.89 8.36
CA ASP A 120 -5.16 -1.70 8.03
C ASP A 120 -6.11 -2.35 9.05
N ARG A 121 -5.85 -3.62 9.41
CA ARG A 121 -6.62 -4.32 10.45
C ARG A 121 -6.47 -3.69 11.82
N PHE A 122 -5.27 -3.23 12.16
CA PHE A 122 -5.02 -2.55 13.42
C PHE A 122 -5.81 -1.25 13.49
N HIS A 123 -5.75 -0.42 12.45
CA HIS A 123 -6.45 0.85 12.36
C HIS A 123 -7.97 0.67 12.41
N ALA A 124 -8.52 -0.24 11.60
CA ALA A 124 -9.97 -0.51 11.55
C ALA A 124 -10.56 -0.97 12.91
N ARG A 125 -9.76 -1.60 13.78
CA ARG A 125 -10.18 -1.99 15.15
C ARG A 125 -10.23 -0.81 16.12
N HIS A 126 -9.36 0.18 15.94
CA HIS A 126 -9.20 1.29 16.88
C HIS A 126 -9.92 2.56 16.44
N GLU A 127 -10.23 2.69 15.15
CA GLU A 127 -10.94 3.83 14.56
C GLU A 127 -12.16 3.37 13.73
N PRO A 128 -13.21 2.84 14.38
CA PRO A 128 -14.33 2.21 13.68
C PRO A 128 -15.23 3.19 12.90
N MET A 129 -15.17 4.50 13.15
CA MET A 129 -16.07 5.47 12.49
C MET A 129 -15.71 5.75 11.02
N ASP A 130 -14.44 5.61 10.63
CA ASP A 130 -13.96 5.71 9.24
C ASP A 130 -13.79 4.33 8.56
N ALA A 131 -14.04 3.26 9.33
CA ALA A 131 -13.67 1.88 8.97
C ALA A 131 -14.41 1.31 7.75
N GLU A 132 -15.64 1.73 7.48
CA GLU A 132 -16.48 1.06 6.47
C GLU A 132 -16.11 1.41 5.02
N ARG A 133 -15.49 2.57 4.76
CA ARG A 133 -15.24 3.02 3.37
C ARG A 133 -13.80 2.84 2.91
N ASN A 134 -12.82 3.12 3.77
CA ASN A 134 -11.43 3.28 3.37
C ASN A 134 -10.50 2.16 3.83
N HIS A 135 -11.02 1.03 4.33
CA HIS A 135 -10.21 -0.08 4.81
C HIS A 135 -10.39 -1.33 3.96
N ILE A 136 -9.27 -2.00 3.67
CA ILE A 136 -9.28 -3.27 2.92
C ILE A 136 -9.85 -4.39 3.77
N SER A 137 -9.57 -4.38 5.07
CA SER A 137 -9.98 -5.41 6.04
C SER A 137 -11.48 -5.48 6.29
N THR A 138 -12.25 -4.45 5.94
CA THR A 138 -13.71 -4.43 6.09
C THR A 138 -14.45 -4.94 4.85
N LYS A 139 -13.73 -5.19 3.74
CA LYS A 139 -14.34 -5.70 2.51
C LYS A 139 -14.67 -7.18 2.63
N TYR A 140 -15.80 -7.59 2.05
CA TYR A 140 -16.30 -8.98 2.16
C TYR A 140 -15.29 -10.02 1.69
N TRP A 141 -14.55 -9.71 0.62
CA TRP A 141 -13.54 -10.58 0.02
C TRP A 141 -12.28 -10.71 0.88
N ALA A 142 -12.04 -9.80 1.82
CA ALA A 142 -10.87 -9.85 2.70
C ALA A 142 -10.98 -10.97 3.75
N ALA A 143 -12.16 -11.59 3.89
CA ALA A 143 -12.38 -12.75 4.74
C ALA A 143 -11.76 -14.05 4.18
N ASP A 144 -11.55 -14.15 2.86
CA ASP A 144 -10.82 -15.24 2.23
C ASP A 144 -9.34 -14.84 2.04
N PRO A 145 -8.38 -15.50 2.73
CA PRO A 145 -6.97 -15.22 2.55
C PRO A 145 -6.50 -15.29 1.10
N ALA A 146 -6.97 -16.26 0.31
CA ALA A 146 -6.52 -16.44 -1.07
C ALA A 146 -6.90 -15.22 -1.92
N GLU A 147 -8.14 -14.76 -1.75
CA GLU A 147 -8.65 -13.57 -2.43
C GLU A 147 -7.98 -12.28 -1.93
N LEU A 148 -7.78 -12.15 -0.61
CA LEU A 148 -7.07 -11.03 0.01
C LEU A 148 -5.66 -10.85 -0.56
N PHE A 149 -4.83 -11.90 -0.51
CA PHE A 149 -3.45 -11.82 -0.99
C PHE A 149 -3.38 -11.72 -2.51
N GLY A 150 -4.34 -12.30 -3.24
CA GLY A 150 -4.48 -12.11 -4.68
C GLY A 150 -4.76 -10.66 -5.06
N ARG A 151 -5.70 -9.99 -4.39
CA ARG A 151 -6.05 -8.58 -4.63
C ARG A 151 -4.95 -7.63 -4.16
N MET A 152 -4.33 -7.91 -3.00
CA MET A 152 -3.19 -7.13 -2.51
C MET A 152 -1.97 -7.24 -3.43
N TYR A 153 -1.72 -8.40 -4.03
CA TYR A 153 -0.68 -8.55 -5.04
C TYR A 153 -0.93 -7.64 -6.25
N GLU A 154 -2.15 -7.63 -6.79
CA GLU A 154 -2.52 -6.81 -7.94
C GLU A 154 -2.43 -5.31 -7.63
N LEU A 155 -2.86 -4.90 -6.42
CA LEU A 155 -2.66 -3.53 -5.94
C LEU A 155 -1.18 -3.17 -5.87
N THR A 156 -0.35 -4.06 -5.29
CA THR A 156 1.10 -3.84 -5.16
C THR A 156 1.75 -3.70 -6.55
N GLU A 157 1.42 -4.56 -7.49
CA GLU A 157 1.92 -4.52 -8.87
C GLU A 157 1.47 -3.23 -9.59
N ALA A 158 0.22 -2.80 -9.39
CA ALA A 158 -0.28 -1.56 -9.92
C ALA A 158 0.41 -0.33 -9.31
N LEU A 159 0.78 -0.36 -8.02
CA LEU A 159 1.55 0.71 -7.39
C LEU A 159 2.97 0.80 -7.99
N VAL A 160 3.61 -0.34 -8.27
CA VAL A 160 4.91 -0.37 -8.97
C VAL A 160 4.81 0.27 -10.35
N TYR A 161 3.74 -0.01 -11.10
CA TYR A 161 3.57 0.49 -12.46
C TYR A 161 3.14 1.95 -12.53
N ASN A 162 2.15 2.36 -11.73
CA ASN A 162 1.52 3.68 -11.85
C ASN A 162 2.34 4.81 -11.22
N TYR A 163 3.23 4.54 -10.26
CA TYR A 163 4.06 5.56 -9.61
C TYR A 163 5.51 5.60 -10.15
N TRP A 164 5.83 4.80 -11.17
CA TRP A 164 7.13 4.83 -11.86
C TRP A 164 7.23 5.92 -12.96
N LYS A 165 6.16 6.66 -13.27
CA LYS A 165 6.25 7.80 -14.21
C LYS A 165 6.76 9.06 -13.48
N PRO A 166 8.00 9.54 -13.74
CA PRO A 166 8.51 10.77 -13.14
C PRO A 166 7.72 11.98 -13.63
N THR A 167 7.54 12.97 -12.76
CA THR A 167 6.75 14.19 -12.94
C THR A 167 7.33 15.21 -13.95
N THR A 168 8.39 14.89 -14.68
CA THR A 168 9.23 15.92 -15.31
C THR A 168 9.21 16.00 -16.84
N GLU A 169 8.58 15.10 -17.59
CA GLU A 169 8.49 15.25 -19.06
C GLU A 169 7.13 14.77 -19.58
N ASP A 170 6.47 15.65 -20.33
CA ASP A 170 5.22 15.47 -21.08
C ASP A 170 4.06 14.86 -20.29
N TRP A 171 3.57 15.65 -19.34
CA TRP A 171 2.24 15.49 -18.78
C TRP A 171 1.22 15.91 -19.84
N ASP A 172 0.66 14.96 -20.56
CA ASP A 172 -0.47 15.22 -21.44
C ASP A 172 -1.72 15.39 -20.57
N SER A 173 -2.29 16.59 -20.56
CA SER A 173 -3.48 16.92 -19.77
C SER A 173 -4.75 16.19 -20.23
N ASP A 174 -4.70 15.55 -21.41
CA ASP A 174 -5.76 14.65 -21.91
C ASP A 174 -5.60 13.18 -21.45
N ASP A 175 -4.52 12.82 -20.72
CA ASP A 175 -4.44 11.57 -19.93
C ASP A 175 -5.29 11.73 -18.64
N SER A 176 -6.60 11.84 -18.82
CA SER A 176 -7.63 12.26 -17.85
C SER A 176 -7.88 11.33 -16.63
N ASP A 177 -6.88 10.62 -16.13
CA ASP A 177 -6.98 9.60 -15.06
C ASP A 177 -6.35 10.04 -13.71
N VAL A 178 -6.22 11.35 -13.46
CA VAL A 178 -5.80 11.90 -12.15
C VAL A 178 -6.66 13.11 -11.76
N PRO A 179 -7.43 13.09 -10.66
CA PRO A 179 -7.70 14.33 -9.96
C PRO A 179 -6.46 14.67 -9.13
N TYR A 180 -5.81 15.78 -9.49
CA TYR A 180 -5.21 16.65 -8.49
C TYR A 180 -6.33 16.99 -7.50
N THR A 181 -6.17 16.72 -6.21
CA THR A 181 -6.90 17.53 -5.23
C THR A 181 -5.97 18.69 -4.95
N ASP A 182 -6.35 19.86 -5.46
CA ASP A 182 -5.91 21.10 -4.88
C ASP A 182 -6.23 21.00 -3.37
N VAL A 183 -5.40 21.58 -2.50
CA VAL A 183 -5.60 21.46 -1.04
C VAL A 183 -6.97 22.02 -0.60
N ALA A 184 -7.61 22.82 -1.46
CA ALA A 184 -8.97 23.33 -1.32
C ALA A 184 -10.10 22.31 -1.58
N ASP A 185 -9.82 21.14 -2.18
CA ASP A 185 -10.84 20.16 -2.59
C ASP A 185 -11.01 19.00 -1.60
N LEU A 186 -10.33 19.04 -0.44
CA LEU A 186 -10.55 18.09 0.66
C LEU A 186 -11.77 18.53 1.51
N PRO A 187 -12.82 17.70 1.65
CA PRO A 187 -13.97 18.04 2.49
C PRO A 187 -13.52 18.23 3.95
N GLY A 188 -13.67 19.46 4.45
CA GLY A 188 -13.26 19.86 5.81
C GLY A 188 -12.14 20.90 5.90
N THR A 189 -11.64 21.43 4.79
CA THR A 189 -10.58 22.46 4.79
C THR A 189 -11.06 23.91 4.71
N ASP A 190 -12.37 24.15 4.55
CA ASP A 190 -12.95 25.51 4.49
C ASP A 190 -13.21 26.18 5.85
N GLU A 191 -13.01 25.50 6.99
CA GLU A 191 -13.34 26.08 8.30
C GLU A 191 -12.19 26.81 9.03
N TYR A 192 -10.99 26.92 8.45
CA TYR A 192 -9.86 27.63 9.09
C TYR A 192 -9.18 28.68 8.19
N ARG A 193 -9.97 29.38 7.36
CA ARG A 193 -9.57 30.67 6.76
C ARG A 193 -10.58 31.76 7.10
N GLY A 194 -10.62 32.13 8.37
CA GLY A 194 -11.53 33.17 8.82
C GLY A 194 -11.38 33.55 10.29
N THR A 195 -10.15 33.74 10.77
CA THR A 195 -9.93 34.52 11.99
C THR A 195 -8.48 35.00 12.01
N ASP A 196 -8.23 36.10 11.33
CA ASP A 196 -7.24 37.05 11.81
C ASP A 196 -7.64 38.48 11.46
N MET A 197 -7.61 39.29 12.51
CA MET A 197 -7.37 40.73 12.51
C MET A 197 -8.40 41.66 11.86
N HIS A 198 -9.30 42.19 12.70
CA HIS A 198 -9.43 43.64 12.92
C HIS A 198 -10.12 43.95 14.25
#